data_AF-A0A2H3I5W1-F1
#
_entry.id   AF-A0A2H3I5W1-F1
#
_cell.length_a   1.000
_cell.length_b   1.000
_cell.length_c   1.000
_cell.angle_alpha   90.00
_cell.angle_beta   90.00
_cell.angle_gamma   90.00
#
_symmetry.space_group_name_H-M   'P 1'
#
loop_
_entity.id
_entity.type
_entity.pdbx_description
1 polymer ?
#
loop_
_entity_poly.entity_id
_entity_poly.type
_entity_poly.pdbx_seq_one_letter_code
_entity_poly.pdbx_strand_id
1 'polypeptide(L)'
;MPVYNTPLTQNLLKRASYSPPYRSPYGPQYTVATHWHGITLPKLTKAGTIAGGFGVAAGLFAVFFFGEVPRVRKDVLQKLPFFDKYLDRTIPPEDNPF
;
A
#
# COMPACT_ATOMS: atom_id res chain seq x y z
N MET A 1 40.47 49.57 6.75
CA MET A 1 38.99 49.75 6.67
C MET A 1 38.49 48.80 5.60
N PRO A 2 37.47 47.96 5.85
CA PRO A 2 37.04 46.98 4.86
C PRO A 2 36.44 47.66 3.61
N VAL A 3 36.91 47.29 2.42
CA VAL A 3 36.64 47.91 1.10
C VAL A 3 35.22 47.62 0.56
N TYR A 4 34.37 46.96 1.35
CA TYR A 4 33.07 46.42 0.91
C TYR A 4 31.91 47.43 0.94
N ASN A 5 32.17 48.72 1.18
CA ASN A 5 31.13 49.74 1.34
C ASN A 5 30.92 50.61 0.09
N THR A 6 31.23 50.10 -1.10
CA THR A 6 30.99 50.79 -2.36
C THR A 6 29.67 50.35 -2.98
N PRO A 7 28.94 51.23 -3.69
CA PRO A 7 27.64 50.87 -4.28
C PRO A 7 27.74 49.71 -5.28
N LEU A 8 28.89 49.56 -5.96
CA LEU A 8 29.14 48.44 -6.87
C LEU A 8 29.26 47.10 -6.12
N THR A 9 30.01 47.06 -5.02
CA THR A 9 30.17 45.83 -4.23
C THR A 9 28.85 45.42 -3.57
N GLN A 10 28.07 46.37 -3.07
CA GLN A 10 26.73 46.11 -2.53
C GLN A 10 25.78 45.50 -3.57
N ASN A 11 25.81 45.98 -4.81
CA ASN A 11 24.98 45.44 -5.89
C ASN A 11 25.39 44.01 -6.31
N LEU A 12 26.68 43.70 -6.27
CA LEU A 12 27.18 42.35 -6.55
C LEU A 12 26.78 41.37 -5.45
N LEU A 13 26.88 41.77 -4.18
CA LEU A 13 26.44 40.96 -3.05
C LEU A 13 24.92 40.69 -3.10
N LYS A 14 24.13 41.69 -3.47
CA LYS A 14 22.69 41.51 -3.73
C LYS A 14 22.45 40.47 -4.82
N ARG A 15 23.14 40.56 -5.97
CA ARG A 15 22.99 39.57 -7.06
C ARG A 15 23.46 38.16 -6.69
N ALA A 16 24.55 38.04 -5.94
CA ALA A 16 25.02 36.75 -5.43
C ALA A 16 23.98 36.08 -4.52
N SER A 17 23.20 36.87 -3.76
CA SER A 17 22.08 36.36 -2.99
C SER A 17 20.90 35.85 -3.85
N TYR A 18 20.78 36.29 -5.11
CA TYR A 18 19.75 35.84 -6.05
C TYR A 18 20.21 34.73 -6.99
N SER A 19 21.52 34.42 -7.04
CA SER A 19 22.02 33.31 -7.85
C SER A 19 21.77 31.96 -7.16
N PRO A 20 21.25 30.95 -7.88
CA PRO A 20 21.08 29.62 -7.30
C PRO A 20 22.45 29.06 -6.87
N PRO A 21 22.52 28.39 -5.71
CA PRO A 21 23.78 27.82 -5.24
C PRO A 21 24.28 26.74 -6.21
N TYR A 22 25.60 26.65 -6.36
CA TYR A 22 26.24 25.59 -7.15
C TYR A 22 25.79 24.22 -6.65
N ARG A 23 25.30 23.38 -7.56
CA ARG A 23 24.94 21.98 -7.28
C ARG A 23 26.06 21.08 -7.79
N SER A 24 26.67 20.29 -6.91
CA SER A 24 27.75 19.37 -7.31
C SER A 24 27.21 18.20 -8.13
N PRO A 25 27.90 17.78 -9.20
CA PRO A 25 27.50 16.63 -10.01
C PRO A 25 27.78 15.28 -9.33
N TYR A 26 28.66 15.27 -8.31
CA TYR A 26 29.05 14.07 -7.55
C TYR A 26 28.26 13.90 -6.24
N GLY A 27 27.38 14.86 -5.91
CA GLY A 27 26.55 14.78 -4.71
C GLY A 27 25.25 13.99 -4.94
N PRO A 28 24.62 13.45 -3.88
CA PRO A 28 23.32 12.81 -3.98
C PRO A 28 22.26 13.81 -4.49
N GLN A 29 21.63 13.47 -5.60
CA GLN A 29 20.53 14.26 -6.18
C GLN A 29 19.22 13.86 -5.51
N TYR A 30 18.85 14.58 -4.45
CA TYR A 30 17.57 14.36 -3.79
C TYR A 30 16.43 15.00 -4.60
N THR A 31 15.38 14.22 -4.85
CA THR A 31 14.10 14.72 -5.33
C THR A 31 13.05 14.52 -4.26
N VAL A 32 12.16 15.50 -4.10
CA VAL A 32 11.02 15.38 -3.19
C VAL A 32 10.01 14.48 -3.89
N ALA A 33 9.84 13.26 -3.37
CA ALA A 33 8.81 12.37 -3.88
C ALA A 33 7.43 12.98 -3.67
N THR A 34 6.55 12.88 -4.68
CA THR A 34 5.15 13.26 -4.55
C THR A 34 4.52 12.49 -3.40
N HIS A 35 3.92 13.21 -2.47
CA HIS A 35 3.29 12.65 -1.29
C HIS A 35 2.00 13.40 -0.98
N TRP A 36 1.07 12.69 -0.35
CA TRP A 36 -0.16 13.26 0.18
C TRP A 36 -0.19 12.98 1.68
N HIS A 37 -0.14 14.03 2.51
CA HIS A 37 -0.04 13.91 3.97
C HIS A 37 1.05 12.92 4.46
N GLY A 38 2.20 12.87 3.77
CA GLY A 38 3.32 11.99 4.12
C GLY A 38 3.23 10.55 3.61
N ILE A 39 2.13 10.19 2.93
CA ILE A 39 1.97 8.94 2.20
C ILE A 39 2.62 9.09 0.84
N THR A 40 3.65 8.29 0.59
CA THR A 40 4.31 8.17 -0.72
C THR A 40 3.93 6.84 -1.36
N LEU A 41 4.01 6.76 -2.68
CA LEU A 41 3.72 5.51 -3.41
C LEU A 41 4.52 4.30 -2.89
N PRO A 42 5.85 4.40 -2.60
CA PRO A 42 6.60 3.28 -2.04
C PRO A 42 6.14 2.84 -0.64
N LYS A 43 5.66 3.79 0.19
CA LYS A 43 5.09 3.44 1.49
C LYS A 43 3.78 2.69 1.33
N LEU A 44 2.92 3.15 0.41
CA LEU A 44 1.64 2.51 0.13
C LEU A 44 1.83 1.10 -0.42
N THR A 45 2.76 0.89 -1.35
CA THR A 45 3.01 -0.44 -1.91
C THR A 45 3.54 -1.40 -0.85
N LYS A 46 4.46 -0.95 0.01
CA LYS A 46 4.98 -1.77 1.12
C LYS A 46 3.90 -2.12 2.14
N ALA A 47 3.05 -1.16 2.51
CA ALA A 47 1.94 -1.42 3.42
C ALA A 47 0.91 -2.37 2.78
N GLY A 48 0.61 -2.16 1.50
CA GLY A 48 -0.32 -2.98 0.72
C GLY A 48 0.14 -4.42 0.57
N THR A 49 1.43 -4.68 0.34
CA THR A 49 1.95 -6.06 0.28
C THR A 49 1.84 -6.78 1.62
N ILE A 50 2.17 -6.11 2.73
CA ILE A 50 2.02 -6.67 4.07
C ILE A 50 0.54 -6.95 4.38
N ALA A 51 -0.34 -5.96 4.14
CA ALA A 51 -1.77 -6.10 4.34
C ALA A 51 -2.38 -7.21 3.46
N GLY A 52 -1.90 -7.38 2.23
CA GLY A 52 -2.29 -8.47 1.35
C GLY A 52 -1.98 -9.84 1.94
N GLY A 53 -0.78 -10.01 2.52
CA GLY A 53 -0.42 -11.26 3.21
C GLY A 53 -1.35 -11.59 4.38
N PHE A 54 -1.65 -10.60 5.22
CA PHE A 54 -2.62 -10.77 6.31
C PHE A 54 -4.04 -11.00 5.81
N GLY A 55 -4.45 -10.34 4.72
CA GLY A 55 -5.76 -10.53 4.11
C GLY A 55 -5.98 -11.97 3.62
N VAL A 56 -4.97 -12.56 2.99
CA VAL A 56 -5.01 -13.97 2.57
C VAL A 56 -5.12 -14.89 3.79
N ALA A 57 -4.28 -14.69 4.81
CA ALA A 57 -4.33 -15.50 6.03
C ALA A 57 -5.69 -15.39 6.76
N ALA A 58 -6.22 -14.19 6.89
CA ALA A 58 -7.54 -13.95 7.48
C ALA A 58 -8.67 -14.56 6.65
N GLY A 59 -8.58 -14.50 5.31
CA GLY A 59 -9.54 -15.14 4.42
C GLY A 59 -9.55 -16.66 4.58
N LEU A 60 -8.37 -17.30 4.60
CA LEU A 60 -8.25 -18.74 4.85
C LEU A 60 -8.80 -19.13 6.22
N PHE A 61 -8.44 -18.37 7.26
CA PHE A 61 -8.98 -18.57 8.60
C PHE A 61 -10.51 -18.50 8.63
N ALA A 62 -11.11 -17.47 8.00
CA ALA A 62 -12.55 -17.30 7.96
C ALA A 62 -13.24 -18.46 7.23
N VAL A 63 -12.72 -18.88 6.08
CA VAL A 63 -13.29 -20.01 5.33
C VAL A 63 -13.19 -21.32 6.13
N PHE A 64 -12.08 -21.55 6.83
CA PHE A 64 -11.91 -22.75 7.67
C PHE A 64 -12.86 -22.76 8.87
N PHE A 65 -12.94 -21.67 9.62
CA PHE A 65 -13.78 -21.60 10.84
C PHE A 65 -15.27 -21.52 10.54
N PHE A 66 -15.67 -20.81 9.48
CA PHE A 66 -17.08 -20.66 9.11
C PHE A 66 -17.56 -21.70 8.09
N GLY A 67 -16.73 -22.67 7.71
CA GLY A 67 -17.09 -23.70 6.72
C GLY A 67 -18.30 -24.56 7.11
N GLU A 68 -18.65 -24.65 8.39
CA GLU A 68 -19.86 -25.35 8.86
C GLU A 68 -21.14 -24.53 8.69
N VAL A 69 -21.04 -23.21 8.50
CA VAL A 69 -22.21 -22.35 8.25
C VAL A 69 -22.78 -22.70 6.87
N PRO A 70 -24.06 -23.10 6.76
CA PRO A 70 -24.62 -23.59 5.50
C PRO A 70 -24.44 -22.64 4.32
N ARG A 71 -24.48 -21.32 4.56
CA ARG A 71 -24.28 -20.30 3.54
C ARG A 71 -22.83 -20.22 3.05
N VAL A 72 -21.85 -20.24 3.95
CA VAL A 72 -20.42 -20.23 3.59
C VAL A 72 -20.05 -21.51 2.85
N ARG A 73 -20.57 -22.66 3.28
CA ARG A 73 -20.33 -23.94 2.60
C ARG A 73 -20.85 -23.94 1.17
N LYS A 74 -22.11 -23.56 0.96
CA LYS A 74 -22.76 -23.59 -0.36
C LYS A 74 -22.26 -22.51 -1.32
N ASP A 75 -22.04 -21.30 -0.82
CA ASP A 75 -21.73 -20.15 -1.67
C ASP A 75 -20.23 -19.97 -1.92
N VAL A 76 -19.37 -20.42 -1.01
CA VAL A 76 -17.91 -20.26 -1.11
C VAL A 76 -17.23 -21.61 -1.37
N LEU A 77 -17.38 -22.57 -0.45
CA LEU A 77 -16.58 -23.80 -0.51
C LEU A 77 -17.01 -24.76 -1.63
N GLN A 78 -18.32 -24.96 -1.85
CA GLN A 78 -18.84 -25.81 -2.94
C GLN A 78 -18.60 -25.23 -4.33
N LYS A 79 -18.23 -23.94 -4.46
CA LYS A 79 -17.85 -23.32 -5.74
C LYS A 79 -16.41 -23.64 -6.15
N LEU A 80 -15.59 -24.14 -5.23
CA LEU A 80 -14.24 -24.57 -5.55
C LEU A 80 -14.29 -25.91 -6.28
N PRO A 81 -13.43 -26.11 -7.30
CA PRO A 81 -13.32 -27.41 -7.95
C PRO A 81 -12.96 -28.47 -6.90
N PHE A 82 -13.46 -29.70 -7.08
CA PHE A 82 -13.26 -30.86 -6.20
C PHE A 82 -14.02 -30.86 -4.86
N PHE A 83 -14.52 -29.72 -4.36
CA PHE A 83 -15.19 -29.67 -3.04
C PHE A 83 -16.71 -29.82 -3.07
N ASP A 84 -17.35 -29.67 -4.23
CA ASP A 84 -18.82 -29.72 -4.40
C ASP A 84 -19.45 -30.98 -3.76
N LYS A 85 -19.04 -32.17 -4.23
CA LYS A 85 -19.60 -33.45 -3.75
C LYS A 85 -19.17 -33.81 -2.32
N TYR A 86 -17.98 -33.41 -1.90
CA TYR A 86 -17.46 -33.74 -0.57
C TYR A 86 -18.19 -32.96 0.54
N LEU A 87 -18.60 -31.72 0.24
CA LEU A 87 -19.26 -30.84 1.19
C LEU A 87 -20.78 -30.82 1.04
N ASP A 88 -21.32 -31.65 0.15
CA ASP A 88 -22.77 -31.81 -0.02
C ASP A 88 -23.34 -32.54 1.20
N ARG A 89 -24.32 -31.89 1.84
CA ARG A 89 -25.10 -32.46 2.96
C ARG A 89 -26.58 -32.48 2.63
N THR A 90 -26.92 -32.65 1.34
CA THR A 90 -28.29 -32.81 0.91
C THR A 90 -28.82 -34.14 1.41
N ILE A 91 -29.86 -34.09 2.23
CA ILE A 91 -30.59 -35.26 2.71
C ILE A 91 -31.75 -35.47 1.74
N PRO A 92 -32.03 -36.73 1.31
CA PRO A 92 -33.20 -37.02 0.50
C PRO A 92 -34.48 -36.47 1.16
N PRO A 93 -35.42 -35.88 0.40
CA PRO A 93 -36.65 -35.32 0.98
C PRO A 93 -37.47 -36.35 1.78
N GLU A 94 -37.42 -37.63 1.39
CA GLU A 94 -38.10 -38.72 2.08
C GLU A 94 -37.54 -39.04 3.48
N ASP A 95 -36.26 -38.73 3.74
CA ASP A 95 -35.56 -39.04 5.00
C ASP A 95 -35.59 -37.86 5.98
N ASN A 96 -36.13 -36.72 5.57
CA ASN A 96 -36.18 -35.52 6.38
C ASN A 96 -37.61 -35.28 6.92
N PRO A 97 -37.83 -35.35 8.26
CA PRO A 97 -39.14 -35.10 8.85
C PRO A 97 -39.57 -33.62 8.86
N PHE A 98 -38.80 -32.70 8.26
CA PHE A 98 -39.09 -31.26 8.12
C PHE A 98 -38.73 -30.69 6.75
#